data_AF-A0A392RAV2-F1
#
_entry.id   AF-A0A392RAV2-F1
#
_cell.length_a   1.000
_cell.length_b   1.000
_cell.length_c   1.000
_cell.angle_alpha   90.00
_cell.angle_beta   90.00
_cell.angle_gamma   90.00
#
_symmetry.space_group_name_H-M   'P 1'
#
loop_
_entity.id
_entity.type
_entity.pdbx_description
1 polymer ?
#
loop_
_entity_poly.entity_id
_entity_poly.type
_entity_poly.pdbx_seq_one_letter_code
_entity_poly.pdbx_strand_id
1 'polypeptide(L)'
;LASKFADSSQLNSGPRAVSVINSSSERLGGARVAATSVVPDNIAKIQDILRRWSDNEQMDLIITLGGTGFTSRDVTPEATKALIEKETPGLLYVMMQESLKV
;
A
#
# COMPACT_ATOMS: atom_id res chain seq x y z
N LEU A 1 24.35 7.24 -15.80
CA LEU A 1 22.96 7.69 -16.02
C LEU A 1 22.22 7.52 -14.70
N ALA A 2 22.28 8.57 -13.88
CA ALA A 2 21.90 8.52 -12.47
C ALA A 2 20.38 8.35 -12.32
N SER A 3 19.99 7.29 -11.62
CA SER A 3 18.66 7.07 -11.08
C SER A 3 18.27 8.23 -10.18
N LYS A 4 17.32 9.06 -10.62
CA LYS A 4 16.55 9.93 -9.75
C LYS A 4 15.72 9.04 -8.83
N PHE A 5 16.31 8.63 -7.71
CA PHE A 5 15.56 8.20 -6.55
C PHE A 5 14.66 9.38 -6.19
N ALA A 6 13.34 9.18 -6.22
CA ALA A 6 12.42 10.19 -5.72
C ALA A 6 12.84 10.50 -4.28
N ASP A 7 13.14 11.76 -4.01
CA ASP A 7 13.47 12.23 -2.68
C ASP A 7 12.31 11.87 -1.75
N SER A 8 12.56 11.00 -0.78
CA SER A 8 11.56 10.55 0.19
C SER A 8 10.96 11.71 0.98
N SER A 9 11.62 12.88 0.99
CA SER A 9 11.11 14.13 1.57
C SER A 9 9.86 14.68 0.87
N GLN A 10 9.53 14.22 -0.34
CA GLN A 10 8.38 14.70 -1.14
C GLN A 10 7.17 13.76 -1.15
N LEU A 11 7.25 12.59 -0.50
CA LEU A 11 6.18 11.59 -0.48
C LEU A 11 5.09 11.92 0.56
N ASN A 12 4.12 12.73 0.15
CA ASN A 12 3.04 13.20 1.02
C ASN A 12 1.90 12.19 1.26
N SER A 13 1.89 11.05 0.57
CA SER A 13 0.83 10.04 0.70
C SER A 13 0.94 9.27 2.02
N GLY A 14 2.16 8.88 2.42
CA GLY A 14 2.41 8.14 3.65
C GLY A 14 1.85 8.83 4.91
N PRO A 15 2.27 10.08 5.22
CA PRO A 15 1.74 10.80 6.37
C PRO A 15 0.22 10.99 6.35
N ARG A 16 -0.38 11.15 5.17
CA ARG A 16 -1.85 11.25 5.03
C ARG A 16 -2.55 9.94 5.35
N ALA A 17 -2.04 8.81 4.87
CA ALA A 17 -2.58 7.50 5.22
C ALA A 17 -2.48 7.24 6.73
N VAL A 18 -1.34 7.57 7.36
CA VAL A 18 -1.18 7.46 8.82
C VAL A 18 -2.21 8.31 9.55
N SER A 19 -2.42 9.56 9.12
CA SER A 19 -3.43 10.45 9.70
C SER A 19 -4.84 9.86 9.60
N VAL A 20 -5.22 9.33 8.43
CA VAL A 20 -6.53 8.70 8.21
C VAL A 20 -6.73 7.49 9.12
N ILE A 21 -5.74 6.60 9.22
CA ILE A 21 -5.81 5.41 10.09
C ILE A 21 -5.93 5.81 11.56
N ASN A 22 -5.11 6.75 12.02
CA ASN A 22 -5.18 7.22 13.42
C ASN A 22 -6.54 7.87 13.72
N SER A 23 -7.05 8.72 12.82
CA SER A 23 -8.37 9.34 12.98
C SER A 23 -9.53 8.33 12.92
N SER A 24 -9.30 7.16 12.32
CA SER A 24 -10.29 6.08 12.20
C SER A 24 -10.07 4.93 13.18
N SER A 25 -9.11 5.05 14.11
CA SER A 25 -8.65 3.96 14.97
C SER A 25 -9.80 3.25 15.70
N GLU A 26 -10.70 4.01 16.35
CA GLU A 26 -11.86 3.46 17.04
C GLU A 26 -12.79 2.68 16.12
N ARG A 27 -13.07 3.22 14.92
CA ARG A 27 -13.91 2.57 13.90
C ARG A 27 -13.27 1.30 13.33
N LEU A 28 -11.94 1.22 13.40
CA LEU A 28 -11.14 0.06 13.01
C LEU A 28 -10.85 -0.88 14.19
N GLY A 29 -11.57 -0.75 15.31
CA GLY A 29 -11.41 -1.64 16.48
C GLY A 29 -10.13 -1.40 17.28
N GLY A 30 -9.62 -0.16 17.29
CA GLY A 30 -8.39 0.21 17.99
C GLY A 30 -7.12 0.03 17.17
N ALA A 31 -7.23 0.00 15.84
CA ALA A 31 -6.08 -0.14 14.95
C ALA A 31 -5.06 1.00 15.12
N ARG A 32 -3.78 0.68 15.00
CA ARG A 32 -2.66 1.63 15.08
C ARG A 32 -1.65 1.35 13.98
N VAL A 33 -0.99 2.40 13.46
CA VAL A 33 0.11 2.20 12.51
C VAL A 33 1.34 1.69 13.24
N ALA A 34 1.71 0.43 13.00
CA ALA A 34 2.87 -0.20 13.61
C ALA A 34 4.19 0.17 12.90
N ALA A 35 4.17 0.30 11.57
CA ALA A 35 5.33 0.60 10.76
C ALA A 35 4.95 1.30 9.44
N THR A 36 5.92 2.00 8.85
CA THR A 36 5.84 2.52 7.47
C THR A 36 7.13 2.18 6.73
N SER A 37 7.06 2.05 5.41
CA SER A 37 8.22 1.80 4.57
C SER A 37 8.03 2.42 3.19
N VAL A 38 9.13 2.85 2.57
CA VAL A 38 9.17 3.33 1.18
C VAL A 38 10.01 2.32 0.39
N VAL A 39 9.43 1.79 -0.68
CA VAL A 39 10.09 0.85 -1.59
C VAL A 39 10.03 1.40 -3.02
N PRO A 40 11.03 1.12 -3.87
CA PRO A 40 10.98 1.49 -5.27
C PRO A 40 9.91 0.68 -6.02
N ASP A 41 9.51 1.19 -7.19
CA ASP A 41 8.62 0.54 -8.17
C ASP A 41 9.29 -0.73 -8.77
N ASN A 42 9.42 -1.76 -7.95
CA ASN A 42 10.11 -3.01 -8.29
C ASN A 42 9.39 -4.17 -7.62
N ILE A 43 8.98 -5.15 -8.44
CA ILE A 43 8.20 -6.31 -7.98
C ILE A 43 8.87 -7.03 -6.81
N ALA A 44 10.16 -7.35 -6.91
CA ALA A 44 10.85 -8.08 -5.85
C ALA A 44 10.89 -7.28 -4.54
N LYS A 45 11.17 -5.98 -4.60
CA LYS A 45 11.21 -5.12 -3.39
C LYS A 45 9.84 -4.95 -2.74
N ILE A 46 8.77 -4.85 -3.52
CA ILE A 46 7.41 -4.83 -3.01
C ILE A 46 7.07 -6.19 -2.38
N GLN A 47 7.43 -7.30 -3.03
CA GLN A 47 7.15 -8.62 -2.49
C GLN A 47 7.93 -8.92 -1.19
N ASP A 48 9.19 -8.50 -1.10
CA ASP A 48 10.03 -8.66 0.10
C ASP A 48 9.38 -7.99 1.32
N ILE A 49 8.87 -6.76 1.16
CA ILE A 49 8.22 -6.04 2.26
C ILE A 49 6.88 -6.67 2.64
N LEU A 50 6.07 -7.06 1.65
CA LEU A 50 4.78 -7.70 1.88
C LEU A 50 4.94 -9.03 2.62
N ARG A 51 5.86 -9.90 2.18
CA ARG A 51 6.16 -11.18 2.84
C ARG A 51 6.68 -10.98 4.27
N ARG A 52 7.60 -10.04 4.47
CA ARG A 52 8.12 -9.77 5.81
C ARG A 52 7.00 -9.33 6.75
N TRP A 53 6.14 -8.42 6.30
CA TRP A 53 5.04 -7.91 7.11
C TRP A 53 3.93 -8.93 7.34
N SER A 54 3.61 -9.78 6.36
CA SER A 54 2.62 -10.84 6.53
C SER A 54 3.15 -12.00 7.36
N ASP A 55 4.29 -12.58 6.97
CA ASP A 55 4.71 -13.90 7.43
C ASP A 55 5.52 -13.81 8.73
N ASN A 56 6.35 -12.77 8.87
CA ASN A 56 7.29 -12.65 9.99
C ASN A 56 6.77 -11.71 11.08
N GLU A 57 6.25 -10.55 10.68
CA GLU A 57 5.78 -9.51 11.61
C GLU A 57 4.28 -9.59 11.92
N GLN A 58 3.54 -10.47 11.22
CA GLN A 58 2.12 -10.76 11.47
C GLN A 58 1.25 -9.49 11.48
N MET A 59 1.45 -8.60 10.51
CA MET A 59 0.64 -7.39 10.36
C MET A 59 -0.80 -7.74 9.96
N ASP A 60 -1.77 -7.20 10.70
CA ASP A 60 -3.19 -7.46 10.45
C ASP A 60 -3.72 -6.78 9.16
N LEU A 61 -3.13 -5.64 8.80
CA LEU A 61 -3.51 -4.83 7.65
C LEU A 61 -2.28 -4.15 7.03
N ILE A 62 -2.09 -4.34 5.73
CA ILE A 62 -1.08 -3.64 4.94
C ILE A 62 -1.78 -2.76 3.91
N ILE A 63 -1.41 -1.48 3.86
CA ILE A 63 -1.91 -0.51 2.87
C ILE A 63 -0.74 -0.08 1.99
N THR A 64 -0.79 -0.41 0.71
CA THR A 64 0.16 0.07 -0.30
C THR A 64 -0.31 1.40 -0.88
N LEU A 65 0.60 2.33 -1.12
CA LEU A 65 0.29 3.65 -1.68
C LEU A 65 1.11 3.87 -2.95
N GLY A 66 0.42 4.05 -4.09
CA GLY A 66 1.07 4.27 -5.39
C GLY A 66 1.38 2.99 -6.18
N GLY A 67 1.84 3.16 -7.42
CA GLY A 67 2.19 2.06 -8.31
C GLY A 67 1.00 1.29 -8.89
N THR A 68 -0.20 1.88 -8.87
CA THR A 68 -1.46 1.27 -9.36
C THR A 68 -2.02 1.96 -10.62
N GLY A 69 -1.23 2.84 -11.24
CA GLY A 69 -1.60 3.56 -12.46
C GLY A 69 -1.39 2.77 -13.75
N PHE A 70 -1.24 3.49 -14.85
CA PHE A 70 -1.07 2.93 -16.21
C PHE A 70 0.34 3.12 -16.78
N THR A 71 1.31 3.56 -15.97
CA THR A 71 2.70 3.72 -16.42
C THR A 71 3.44 2.39 -16.41
N SER A 72 4.54 2.27 -17.17
CA SER A 72 5.37 1.06 -17.17
C SER A 72 6.05 0.74 -15.84
N ARG A 73 5.99 1.66 -14.86
CA ARG A 73 6.52 1.48 -13.51
C ARG A 73 5.44 1.09 -12.51
N ASP A 74 4.16 1.23 -12.85
CA ASP A 74 3.07 0.83 -11.96
C ASP A 74 3.00 -0.71 -11.91
N VAL A 75 3.58 -1.29 -10.87
CA VAL A 75 3.74 -2.75 -10.71
C VAL A 75 3.20 -3.28 -9.36
N THR A 76 2.56 -2.42 -8.57
CA THR A 76 2.03 -2.79 -7.25
C THR A 76 0.95 -3.87 -7.34
N PRO A 77 -0.04 -3.80 -8.27
CA PRO A 77 -1.05 -4.85 -8.43
C PRO A 77 -0.45 -6.22 -8.75
N GLU A 78 0.53 -6.29 -9.65
CA GLU A 78 1.21 -7.52 -10.08
C GLU A 78 2.02 -8.12 -8.93
N ALA A 79 2.77 -7.28 -8.20
CA ALA A 79 3.53 -7.70 -7.05
C ALA A 79 2.63 -8.25 -5.93
N THR A 80 1.49 -7.59 -5.67
CA THR A 80 0.52 -7.97 -4.64
C THR A 80 -0.23 -9.25 -5.02
N LYS A 81 -0.70 -9.37 -6.26
CA LYS A 81 -1.49 -10.52 -6.73
C LYS A 81 -0.71 -11.83 -6.66
N ALA A 82 0.60 -11.78 -6.80
CA ALA A 82 1.47 -12.96 -6.68
C ALA A 82 1.59 -13.49 -5.24
N LEU A 83 1.19 -12.72 -4.22
CA LEU A 83 1.36 -13.07 -2.80
C LEU A 83 0.06 -13.37 -2.06
N ILE A 84 -1.05 -12.75 -2.46
CA ILE A 84 -2.33 -12.96 -1.78
C ILE A 84 -2.86 -14.37 -2.05
N GLU A 85 -3.33 -15.03 -0.99
CA GLU A 85 -3.90 -16.38 -1.10
C GLU A 85 -5.34 -16.35 -1.62
N LYS A 86 -6.08 -15.29 -1.28
CA LYS A 86 -7.48 -15.11 -1.66
C LYS A 86 -7.76 -13.65 -1.94
N GLU A 87 -8.37 -13.39 -3.09
CA GLU A 87 -8.81 -12.04 -3.47
C GLU A 87 -10.08 -11.62 -2.70
N THR A 88 -10.19 -10.31 -2.43
CA THR A 88 -11.36 -9.68 -1.80
C THR A 88 -11.96 -8.64 -2.75
N PRO A 89 -12.61 -9.06 -3.86
CA PRO A 89 -13.05 -8.14 -4.91
C PRO A 89 -14.08 -7.10 -4.45
N GLY A 90 -14.83 -7.38 -3.36
CA GLY A 90 -15.77 -6.42 -2.78
C GLY A 90 -15.10 -5.12 -2.29
N LEU A 91 -13.86 -5.19 -1.81
CA LEU A 91 -13.09 -4.00 -1.42
C LEU A 91 -12.76 -3.13 -2.64
N LEU A 92 -12.30 -3.76 -3.72
CA LEU A 92 -11.99 -3.07 -4.98
C LEU A 92 -13.24 -2.41 -5.58
N TYR A 93 -14.38 -3.11 -5.54
CA TYR A 93 -15.65 -2.58 -6.03
C TYR A 93 -16.06 -1.30 -5.28
N VAL A 94 -16.07 -1.31 -3.95
CA VAL A 94 -16.44 -0.13 -3.16
C VAL A 94 -15.43 1.01 -3.36
N MET A 95 -14.12 0.72 -3.35
CA MET A 95 -13.09 1.74 -3.60
C MET A 95 -13.30 2.45 -4.95
N MET A 96 -13.57 1.68 -6.01
CA MET A 96 -13.81 2.23 -7.34
C MET A 96 -15.13 3.00 -7.41
N GLN A 97 -16.21 2.41 -6.88
CA GLN A 97 -17.53 3.03 -6.88
C GLN A 97 -17.51 4.39 -6.19
N GLU A 98 -16.91 4.49 -5.00
CA GLU A 98 -16.83 5.76 -4.26
C GLU A 98 -15.91 6.77 -4.95
N SER A 99 -14.81 6.32 -5.56
CA SER A 99 -13.86 7.23 -6.24
C SER A 99 -14.42 7.86 -7.52
N LEU A 100 -15.43 7.24 -8.14
CA LEU A 100 -16.10 7.73 -9.35
C LEU A 100 -17.30 8.64 -9.04
N LYS A 101 -17.67 8.83 -7.78
CA LYS A 101 -18.70 9.80 -7.39
C LYS A 101 -18.11 11.20 -7.50
N VAL A 102 -18.48 11.91 -8.57
CA VAL A 102 -18.17 13.33 -8.79
C VAL A 102 -19.22 14.19 -8.09
#